data_AF-A0A935LZV7-F1
#
_entry.id   AF-A0A935LZV7-F1
#
_cell.length_a   1.000
_cell.length_b   1.000
_cell.length_c   1.000
_cell.angle_alpha   90.00
_cell.angle_beta   90.00
_cell.angle_gamma   90.00
#
_symmetry.space_group_name_H-M   'P 1'
#
loop_
_entity.id
_entity.type
_entity.pdbx_description
1 polymer ?
#
loop_
_entity_poly.entity_id
_entity_poly.type
_entity_poly.pdbx_seq_one_letter_code
_entity_poly.pdbx_strand_id
1 'polypeptide(L)'
;MNFISFGFMCFIIGVFLYFEISATEMPGILLKFNFWINWIFIVWASYSVGRIVLDSIMLNSQGQMTSANLMSSMLLAVFHALPTLAISIFMLKEGFR
;
A
#
# COMPACT_ATOMS: atom_id res chain seq x y z
N MET A 1 -3.29 8.05 -3.32
CA MET A 1 -3.80 6.67 -3.17
C MET A 1 -5.19 6.65 -3.74
N ASN A 2 -5.57 5.67 -4.57
CA ASN A 2 -6.95 5.61 -5.08
C ASN A 2 -7.91 5.44 -3.89
N PHE A 3 -9.01 6.20 -3.86
CA PHE A 3 -10.00 6.18 -2.77
C PHE A 3 -10.51 4.75 -2.49
N ILE A 4 -10.72 3.97 -3.54
CA ILE A 4 -11.11 2.56 -3.46
C ILE A 4 -10.05 1.72 -2.74
N SER A 5 -8.76 1.88 -3.09
CA SER A 5 -7.66 1.16 -2.44
C SER A 5 -7.52 1.52 -0.95
N PHE A 6 -7.73 2.79 -0.60
CA PHE A 6 -7.72 3.25 0.79
C PHE A 6 -8.90 2.69 1.58
N GLY A 7 -10.12 2.78 1.05
CA GLY A 7 -11.30 2.22 1.71
C GLY A 7 -11.18 0.70 1.93
N PHE A 8 -10.63 -0.01 0.95
CA PHE A 8 -10.40 -1.44 1.05
C PHE A 8 -9.32 -1.80 2.08
N MET A 9 -8.22 -1.03 2.17
CA MET A 9 -7.24 -1.19 3.25
C MET A 9 -7.86 -0.94 4.63
N CYS A 10 -8.62 0.15 4.80
CA CYS A 10 -9.26 0.48 6.06
C CYS A 10 -10.25 -0.61 6.50
N PHE A 11 -11.01 -1.17 5.55
CA PHE A 11 -11.90 -2.28 5.82
C PHE A 11 -11.16 -3.49 6.38
N ILE A 12 -10.06 -3.90 5.75
CA ILE A 12 -9.31 -5.09 6.17
C ILE A 12 -8.65 -4.89 7.53
N ILE A 13 -8.07 -3.72 7.80
CA ILE A 13 -7.55 -3.37 9.13
C ILE A 13 -8.67 -3.37 10.16
N GLY A 14 -9.84 -2.81 9.83
CA GLY A 14 -11.00 -2.78 10.73
C GLY A 14 -11.49 -4.18 11.08
N VAL A 15 -11.53 -5.10 10.11
CA VAL A 15 -11.85 -6.51 10.34
C VAL A 15 -10.82 -7.16 11.26
N PHE A 16 -9.52 -6.94 11.02
CA PHE A 16 -8.46 -7.46 11.89
C PHE A 16 -8.58 -6.94 13.33
N LEU A 17 -8.72 -5.61 13.51
CA LEU A 17 -8.88 -4.98 14.82
C LEU A 17 -10.14 -5.45 15.55
N TYR A 18 -11.22 -5.75 14.83
CA TYR A 18 -12.45 -6.27 15.44
C TYR A 18 -12.22 -7.62 16.12
N PHE A 19 -11.51 -8.55 15.49
CA PHE A 19 -11.22 -9.87 16.07
C PHE A 19 -10.21 -9.78 17.23
N GLU A 20 -9.19 -8.93 17.09
CA GLU A 20 -8.25 -8.59 18.16
C GLU A 20 -8.96 -8.04 19.41
N ILE A 21 -9.80 -7.01 19.24
CA ILE A 21 -10.55 -6.38 20.34
C ILE A 21 -11.56 -7.36 20.97
N SER A 22 -12.14 -8.23 20.15
CA SER A 22 -13.13 -9.21 20.61
C SER A 22 -12.48 -10.45 21.25
N ALA A 23 -11.15 -10.50 21.37
CA ALA A 23 -10.38 -11.64 21.89
C ALA A 23 -10.80 -12.98 21.27
N THR A 24 -11.19 -12.95 19.99
CA THR A 24 -11.66 -14.13 19.25
C THR A 24 -10.72 -14.42 18.10
N GLU A 25 -10.40 -15.69 17.92
CA GLU A 25 -9.53 -16.11 16.82
C GLU A 25 -10.19 -15.80 15.47
N MET A 26 -9.45 -15.14 14.59
CA MET A 26 -9.92 -14.83 13.24
C MET A 26 -10.14 -16.15 12.49
N PRO A 27 -11.30 -16.37 11.86
CA PRO A 27 -11.57 -17.60 11.12
C PRO A 27 -10.49 -17.85 10.05
N GLY A 28 -10.02 -19.10 9.92
CA GLY A 28 -8.90 -19.42 9.04
C GLY A 28 -9.09 -19.01 7.56
N ILE A 29 -10.34 -18.90 7.08
CA ILE A 29 -10.66 -18.38 5.74
C ILE A 29 -10.35 -16.89 5.64
N LEU A 30 -10.74 -16.11 6.64
CA LEU A 30 -10.50 -14.67 6.73
C LEU A 30 -9.01 -14.37 6.86
N LEU A 31 -8.28 -15.21 7.60
CA LEU A 31 -6.83 -15.10 7.76
C LEU A 31 -6.08 -15.37 6.44
N LYS A 32 -6.48 -16.40 5.67
CA LYS A 32 -5.96 -16.65 4.32
C LYS A 32 -6.30 -15.53 3.33
N PHE A 33 -7.50 -14.98 3.43
CA PHE A 33 -7.93 -13.85 2.60
C PHE A 33 -7.11 -12.58 2.91
N ASN A 34 -6.89 -12.29 4.19
CA ASN A 34 -6.04 -11.19 4.64
C ASN A 34 -4.58 -11.37 4.18
N PHE A 35 -4.05 -12.60 4.19
CA PHE A 35 -2.72 -12.90 3.65
C PHE A 35 -2.60 -12.46 2.18
N TRP A 36 -3.49 -13.00 1.34
CA TRP A 36 -3.46 -12.77 -0.10
C TRP A 36 -3.64 -11.31 -0.44
N ILE A 37 -4.55 -10.61 0.25
CA ILE A 37 -4.80 -9.21 -0.04
C ILE A 37 -3.63 -8.32 0.38
N ASN A 38 -2.98 -8.58 1.52
CA ASN A 38 -1.80 -7.81 1.90
C ASN A 38 -0.67 -7.97 0.88
N TRP A 39 -0.48 -9.17 0.31
CA TRP A 39 0.45 -9.38 -0.79
C TRP A 39 0.07 -8.61 -2.06
N ILE A 40 -1.21 -8.59 -2.43
CA ILE A 40 -1.71 -7.80 -3.57
C ILE A 40 -1.44 -6.31 -3.34
N PHE A 41 -1.66 -5.81 -2.12
CA PHE A 41 -1.38 -4.41 -1.78
C PHE A 41 0.10 -4.07 -1.86
N ILE A 42 1.00 -4.96 -1.43
CA ILE A 42 2.46 -4.77 -1.57
C ILE A 42 2.84 -4.68 -3.04
N VAL A 43 2.39 -5.64 -3.86
CA VAL A 43 2.67 -5.65 -5.31
C VAL A 43 2.12 -4.39 -5.98
N TRP A 44 0.90 -3.98 -5.62
CA TRP A 44 0.28 -2.78 -6.15
C TRP A 44 1.02 -1.50 -5.75
N ALA A 45 1.46 -1.41 -4.49
CA ALA A 45 2.24 -0.28 -4.01
C ALA A 45 3.57 -0.18 -4.77
N SER A 46 4.29 -1.30 -4.92
CA SER A 46 5.54 -1.36 -5.69
C SER A 46 5.33 -0.98 -7.16
N TYR A 47 4.27 -1.49 -7.80
CA TYR A 47 3.92 -1.14 -9.17
C TYR A 47 3.60 0.36 -9.33
N SER A 48 2.81 0.93 -8.40
CA SER A 48 2.45 2.34 -8.41
C SER A 48 3.68 3.24 -8.27
N VAL A 49 4.63 2.90 -7.40
CA VAL A 49 5.90 3.63 -7.26
C VAL A 49 6.71 3.55 -8.54
N GLY A 50 6.88 2.35 -9.09
CA GLY A 50 7.62 2.14 -10.34
C GLY A 50 7.05 2.99 -11.48
N ARG A 51 5.73 3.05 -11.61
CA ARG A 51 5.05 3.88 -12.61
C ARG A 51 5.33 5.37 -12.40
N ILE A 52 5.19 5.90 -11.19
CA ILE A 52 5.43 7.33 -10.90
C ILE A 52 6.88 7.70 -11.20
N VAL A 53 7.83 6.84 -10.84
CA VAL A 53 9.26 7.05 -11.10
C VAL A 53 9.55 7.04 -12.61
N LEU A 54 9.04 6.05 -13.35
CA LEU A 54 9.21 5.96 -14.80
C LEU A 54 8.58 7.15 -15.53
N ASP A 55 7.36 7.54 -15.16
CA ASP A 55 6.66 8.70 -15.73
C ASP A 55 7.46 9.99 -15.47
N SER A 56 8.03 10.15 -14.26
CA SER A 56 8.87 11.31 -13.92
C SER A 56 10.17 11.36 -14.72
N ILE A 57 10.81 10.19 -14.95
CA ILE A 57 12.01 10.08 -15.79
C ILE A 57 11.67 10.42 -17.26
N MET A 58 10.54 9.91 -17.76
CA MET A 58 10.09 10.16 -19.12
C MET A 58 9.77 11.65 -19.35
N LEU A 59 9.05 12.29 -18.43
CA LEU A 59 8.75 13.73 -18.49
C LEU A 59 10.00 14.60 -18.42
N ASN A 60 11.00 14.21 -17.62
CA ASN A 60 12.30 14.87 -17.59
C ASN A 60 13.04 14.73 -18.92
N SER A 61 13.02 13.54 -19.54
CA SER A 61 13.65 13.29 -20.85
C SER A 61 13.04 14.13 -21.98
N GLN A 62 11.76 14.51 -21.84
CA GLN A 62 11.04 15.36 -22.80
C GLN A 62 11.23 16.87 -22.53
N GLY A 63 12.03 17.24 -21.52
CA GLY A 63 12.24 18.65 -21.14
C GLY A 63 11.01 19.32 -20.53
N GLN A 64 9.97 18.55 -20.18
CA GLN A 64 8.71 19.06 -19.63
C GLN A 64 8.71 19.17 -18.10
N MET A 65 9.82 18.82 -17.45
CA MET A 65 9.97 18.82 -15.99
C MET A 65 11.28 19.47 -15.57
N THR A 66 11.22 20.35 -14.56
CA THR A 66 12.41 20.87 -13.89
C THR A 66 12.92 19.87 -12.85
N SER A 67 14.22 19.91 -12.54
CA SER A 67 14.84 19.00 -11.55
C SER A 67 14.18 19.04 -10.17
N ALA A 68 13.68 20.21 -9.76
CA ALA A 68 12.92 20.38 -8.52
C ALA A 68 11.60 19.58 -8.53
N ASN A 69 10.86 19.60 -9.64
CA ASN A 69 9.60 18.88 -9.78
C ASN A 69 9.83 17.36 -9.82
N LEU A 70 10.96 16.91 -10.35
CA LEU A 70 11.35 15.50 -10.38
C LEU A 70 11.55 14.95 -8.96
N MET A 71 12.23 15.73 -8.09
CA MET A 71 12.42 15.37 -6.69
C MET A 71 11.10 15.36 -5.91
N SER A 72 10.22 16.34 -6.15
CA SER A 72 8.88 16.38 -5.57
C SER A 72 8.02 15.19 -6.00
N SER A 73 8.11 14.75 -7.26
CA SER A 73 7.39 13.56 -7.75
C SER A 73 7.91 12.25 -7.18
N MET A 74 9.23 12.13 -6.97
CA MET A 74 9.79 10.98 -6.25
C MET A 74 9.33 10.95 -4.80
N LEU A 75 9.31 12.10 -4.12
CA LEU A 75 8.81 12.22 -2.76
C LEU A 75 7.32 11.84 -2.67
N LEU A 76 6.52 12.29 -3.63
CA LEU A 76 5.10 11.93 -3.76
C LEU A 76 4.92 10.42 -3.96
N ALA A 77 5.76 9.77 -4.77
CA ALA A 77 5.73 8.32 -4.96
C ALA A 77 5.96 7.57 -3.64
N VAL A 78 6.94 8.00 -2.85
CA VAL A 78 7.23 7.43 -1.53
C VAL A 78 6.05 7.63 -0.58
N PHE A 79 5.54 8.86 -0.44
CA PHE A 79 4.39 9.13 0.43
C PHE A 79 3.11 8.39 0.01
N HIS A 80 2.97 8.07 -1.28
CA HIS A 80 1.83 7.33 -1.78
C HIS A 80 1.87 5.84 -1.42
N ALA A 81 3.06 5.23 -1.34
CA ALA A 81 3.21 3.79 -1.14
C ALA A 81 3.60 3.39 0.28
N LEU A 82 4.26 4.28 1.01
CA LEU A 82 4.77 4.00 2.36
C LEU A 82 3.67 3.62 3.36
N PRO A 83 2.49 4.27 3.41
CA PRO A 83 1.40 3.85 4.30
C PRO A 83 0.89 2.45 3.96
N THR A 84 0.74 2.14 2.67
CA THR A 84 0.29 0.83 2.18
C THR A 84 1.28 -0.27 2.57
N LEU A 85 2.57 -0.03 2.36
CA LEU A 85 3.61 -1.00 2.72
C LEU A 85 3.69 -1.21 4.23
N ALA A 86 3.68 -0.13 5.02
CA ALA A 86 3.76 -0.22 6.48
C ALA A 86 2.59 -1.01 7.07
N ILE A 87 1.36 -0.72 6.61
CA ILE A 87 0.15 -1.41 7.05
C ILE A 87 0.17 -2.88 6.63
N SER A 88 0.49 -3.17 5.35
CA SER A 88 0.48 -4.56 4.87
C SER A 88 1.56 -5.41 5.54
N ILE A 89 2.75 -4.86 5.80
CA ILE A 89 3.80 -5.56 6.54
C ILE A 89 3.38 -5.79 7.99
N PHE A 90 2.77 -4.80 8.65
CA PHE A 90 2.25 -4.94 10.00
C PHE A 90 1.18 -6.04 10.09
N MET A 91 0.22 -6.05 9.17
CA MET A 91 -0.86 -7.04 9.09
C MET A 91 -0.34 -8.45 8.78
N LEU A 92 0.70 -8.58 7.95
CA LEU A 92 1.36 -9.86 7.70
C LEU A 92 2.17 -10.37 8.90
N LYS A 93 2.61 -9.48 9.80
CA LYS A 93 3.38 -9.85 10.99
C LYS A 93 2.50 -10.20 12.19
N GLU A 94 1.49 -9.37 12.47
CA GLU A 94 0.58 -9.57 13.61
C GLU A 94 -0.60 -10.49 13.27
N GLY A 95 -1.08 -10.49 12.02
CA GLY A 95 -2.22 -11.31 11.60
C GLY A 95 -1.98 -12.81 11.45
N PHE A 96 -0.75 -13.29 11.69
CA PHE A 96 -0.35 -14.71 11.59
C PHE A 96 0.34 -15.22 12.85
N ARG A 97 0.24 -14.48 13.95
CA ARG A 97 0.67 -14.94 15.28
C ARG A 97 -0.42 -15.76 15.94
#